data_AF-W2KAM4-F1
#
_entry.id   AF-W2KAM4-F1
#
_cell.length_a   1.000
_cell.length_b   1.000
_cell.length_c   1.000
_cell.angle_alpha   90.00
_cell.angle_beta   90.00
_cell.angle_gamma   90.00
#
_symmetry.space_group_name_H-M   'P 1'
#
loop_
_entity.id
_entity.type
_entity.pdbx_description
1 polymer ?
#
loop_
_entity_poly.entity_id
_entity_poly.type
_entity_poly.pdbx_seq_one_letter_code
_entity_poly.pdbx_strand_id
1 'polypeptide(L)'
;MLPGSLFRAAVLLTSGFLAVTQANTKQLTSNLNFQSVEERAATTSFGYKEDGGSWVIDSGAGLTVKINQGTCDITSMVWNKAELQISKKMTHINSGLGKSVKSSIESLKDKTIQISCKATGLEHTYLFRPNENAIYMGTHHTKEMELGELRFLARLDRKALKNPMVPASNIDGMKAIEAHDVYADSKGVTASKFYSGIPFIDDKVHGVTGDAGGVYFVMSDYAYEKSVGGPFFRDINNQCTEANELTFYMFSDHTRFEDYRYGFHGPFALVFTDGKAPAVTDVDFDFFQDLTLTGFVPEAERGSWTGTITDKNGVLSNSSVVVGFSNADAQYWVKVDSTTKPLTSPKMIAGSYNATIYKNQLPVSSEAITITGGSAPAPSASPAAATPAPAQRRTQSVEGAKTLTVTYEPVAEPLWRIGAWDGTPDGFLNADKIHTAHPSDSRMEPWKPLNFTIGTDKDSVFPMAMFRAVNDPITINFELTKEQVGKDRTLKLGIPLAQNNGRCSVTVNKFSAKTPMSAAVKTRGVTRGVTLGKYMFYDYAIPKTALVEGANKLVLSIVSGNKDTLGEWLSASVVFDALELV
;
A
#
# COMPACT_ATOMS: atom_id res chain seq x y z
N MET A 1 60.70 20.44 5.87
CA MET A 1 61.22 21.59 6.63
C MET A 1 60.21 21.90 7.73
N LEU A 2 60.61 21.54 8.96
CA LEU A 2 60.06 21.91 10.28
C LEU A 2 60.22 23.44 10.52
N PRO A 3 59.84 24.03 11.68
CA PRO A 3 58.76 23.72 12.65
C PRO A 3 58.17 24.96 13.38
N GLY A 4 57.25 24.70 14.32
CA GLY A 4 57.36 25.23 15.70
C GLY A 4 56.10 25.88 16.27
N SER A 5 55.70 25.71 17.54
CA SER A 5 56.10 24.82 18.63
C SER A 5 55.05 24.94 19.75
N LEU A 6 54.90 23.86 20.52
CA LEU A 6 54.12 23.76 21.77
C LEU A 6 54.51 24.78 22.84
N PHE A 7 53.59 25.08 23.77
CA PHE A 7 53.91 25.07 25.21
C PHE A 7 52.68 24.69 26.07
N ARG A 8 52.90 23.73 26.98
CA ARG A 8 52.02 23.32 28.09
C ARG A 8 52.28 24.22 29.31
N ALA A 9 51.27 24.43 30.17
CA ALA A 9 51.44 24.33 31.62
C ALA A 9 50.06 24.31 32.33
N ALA A 10 49.82 23.25 33.10
CA ALA A 10 48.87 23.21 34.20
C ALA A 10 49.64 23.50 35.50
N VAL A 11 48.96 23.97 36.58
CA VAL A 11 49.18 23.57 37.99
C VAL A 11 48.29 24.39 38.97
N LEU A 12 47.52 23.63 39.76
CA LEU A 12 47.02 23.72 41.14
C LEU A 12 46.51 25.02 41.81
N LEU A 13 45.26 24.90 42.30
CA LEU A 13 44.77 25.00 43.70
C LEU A 13 45.63 25.73 44.75
N THR A 14 45.01 26.64 45.51
CA THR A 14 44.81 26.47 46.97
C THR A 14 43.77 27.44 47.56
N SER A 15 43.09 26.90 48.57
CA SER A 15 42.07 27.37 49.51
C SER A 15 42.43 28.56 50.42
N GLY A 16 41.41 29.25 50.95
CA GLY A 16 41.49 30.13 52.12
C GLY A 16 40.11 30.50 52.67
N PHE A 17 39.80 29.98 53.86
CA PHE A 17 38.51 30.08 54.58
C PHE A 17 38.62 31.11 55.73
N LEU A 18 37.46 31.65 56.13
CA LEU A 18 37.06 32.14 57.47
C LEU A 18 37.66 33.44 58.06
N ALA A 19 36.79 34.42 58.29
CA ALA A 19 36.67 35.09 59.59
C ALA A 19 35.24 35.61 59.82
N VAL A 20 34.72 35.30 61.00
CA VAL A 20 33.36 35.54 61.52
C VAL A 20 33.36 36.79 62.40
N THR A 21 32.28 37.59 62.38
CA THR A 21 31.90 38.45 63.51
C THR A 21 30.38 38.39 63.77
N GLN A 22 30.04 37.87 64.95
CA GLN A 22 28.79 38.02 65.72
C GLN A 22 28.57 39.50 66.12
N ALA A 23 27.41 40.06 66.48
CA ALA A 23 26.05 39.59 66.76
C ALA A 23 25.08 40.79 66.82
N ASN A 24 23.77 40.50 66.73
CA ASN A 24 22.73 40.79 67.76
C ASN A 24 21.42 41.49 67.27
N THR A 25 20.34 40.70 67.37
CA THR A 25 18.91 41.00 67.68
C THR A 25 18.20 42.25 67.13
N LYS A 26 17.17 42.01 66.29
CA LYS A 26 15.75 42.32 66.59
C LYS A 26 14.81 41.72 65.55
N GLN A 27 13.75 41.09 66.05
CA GLN A 27 12.66 40.47 65.32
C GLN A 27 11.69 41.56 64.85
N LEU A 28 11.42 41.64 63.54
CA LEU A 28 10.22 42.28 62.99
C LEU A 28 9.93 41.65 61.61
N THR A 29 8.74 41.08 61.52
CA THR A 29 8.14 40.46 60.34
C THR A 29 7.97 41.45 59.20
N SER A 30 8.52 41.15 58.02
CA SER A 30 8.05 41.72 56.75
C SER A 30 8.35 40.80 55.57
N ASN A 31 7.29 40.38 54.88
CA ASN A 31 7.31 39.72 53.57
C ASN A 31 8.09 40.55 52.54
N LEU A 32 9.14 40.01 51.92
CA LEU A 32 9.59 40.44 50.60
C LEU A 32 10.26 39.28 49.84
N ASN A 33 9.56 38.87 48.77
CA ASN A 33 9.97 38.10 47.61
C ASN A 33 11.48 37.92 47.38
N PHE A 34 11.95 36.67 47.44
CA PHE A 34 12.97 36.20 46.52
C PHE A 34 12.24 35.61 45.30
N GLN A 35 12.30 36.34 44.18
CA GLN A 35 11.99 35.79 42.87
C GLN A 35 12.97 34.65 42.60
N SER A 36 12.51 33.40 42.76
CA SER A 36 13.10 32.29 42.05
C SER A 36 12.84 32.52 40.57
N VAL A 37 13.91 32.69 39.79
CA VAL A 37 13.91 32.50 38.34
C VAL A 37 13.70 31.01 38.12
N GLU A 38 12.46 30.58 38.30
CA GLU A 38 11.96 29.35 37.73
C GLU A 38 11.67 29.72 36.29
N GLU A 39 12.54 29.28 35.39
CA GLU A 39 12.27 29.25 33.96
C GLU A 39 11.00 28.42 33.79
N ARG A 40 9.86 29.12 33.82
CA ARG A 40 8.54 28.56 33.67
C ARG A 40 8.50 28.04 32.24
N ALA A 41 8.85 26.76 32.07
CA ALA A 41 8.56 26.02 30.86
C ALA A 41 7.09 26.32 30.55
N ALA A 42 6.84 27.08 29.49
CA ALA A 42 5.49 27.34 29.05
C ALA A 42 4.89 25.96 28.76
N THR A 43 4.00 25.48 29.63
CA THR A 43 3.19 24.30 29.35
C THR A 43 2.42 24.63 28.10
N THR A 44 2.82 24.07 26.96
CA THR A 44 2.13 24.31 25.71
C THR A 44 0.74 23.69 25.83
N SER A 45 -0.29 24.52 25.72
CA SER A 45 -1.67 24.05 25.75
C SER A 45 -2.10 23.76 24.32
N PHE A 46 -2.86 22.69 24.13
CA PHE A 46 -3.48 22.41 22.83
C PHE A 46 -4.21 23.65 22.27
N GLY A 47 -3.99 23.95 20.99
CA GLY A 47 -4.59 25.09 20.33
C GLY A 47 -3.89 25.46 19.03
N TYR A 48 -4.32 26.56 18.41
CA TYR A 48 -3.60 27.14 17.28
C TYR A 48 -3.45 28.65 17.43
N LYS A 49 -2.48 29.20 16.70
CA LYS A 49 -2.29 30.64 16.50
C LYS A 49 -1.89 30.92 15.06
N GLU A 50 -2.01 32.18 14.65
CA GLU A 50 -1.48 32.62 13.37
C GLU A 50 -0.06 33.17 13.52
N ASP A 51 0.79 32.88 12.54
CA ASP A 51 2.16 33.38 12.48
C ASP A 51 2.60 33.54 11.01
N GLY A 52 2.66 34.79 10.54
CA GLY A 52 3.23 35.13 9.23
C GLY A 52 2.55 34.45 8.03
N GLY A 53 1.22 34.33 8.03
CA GLY A 53 0.47 33.65 6.96
C GLY A 53 0.46 32.12 7.08
N SER A 54 0.74 31.61 8.28
CA SER A 54 0.61 30.21 8.64
C SER A 54 -0.24 30.03 9.88
N TRP A 55 -0.87 28.87 10.00
CA TRP A 55 -1.38 28.36 11.27
C TRP A 55 -0.29 27.55 11.96
N VAL A 56 -0.09 27.81 13.25
CA VAL A 56 0.79 27.03 14.13
C VAL A 56 -0.09 26.30 15.12
N ILE A 57 -0.12 24.98 15.02
CA ILE A 57 -0.94 24.09 15.83
C ILE A 57 -0.03 23.46 16.89
N ASP A 58 -0.43 23.53 18.16
CA ASP A 58 0.23 22.81 19.25
C ASP A 58 -0.68 21.67 19.72
N SER A 59 -0.15 20.46 19.82
CA SER A 59 -0.91 19.31 20.28
C SER A 59 -1.22 19.35 21.78
N GLY A 60 -0.51 20.15 22.57
CA GLY A 60 -0.51 20.05 24.04
C GLY A 60 0.24 18.84 24.59
N ALA A 61 0.81 18.00 23.72
CA ALA A 61 1.57 16.80 24.08
C ALA A 61 2.99 16.79 23.48
N GLY A 62 3.46 17.93 22.97
CA GLY A 62 4.85 18.14 22.51
C GLY A 62 5.06 18.17 21.00
N LEU A 63 4.01 17.99 20.19
CA LEU A 63 4.04 18.18 18.73
C LEU A 63 3.57 19.61 18.39
N THR A 64 4.36 20.31 17.58
CA THR A 64 3.96 21.59 16.97
C THR A 64 4.03 21.48 15.46
N VAL A 65 2.97 21.90 14.75
CA VAL A 65 2.89 21.82 13.28
C VAL A 65 2.58 23.20 12.70
N LYS A 66 3.30 23.61 11.65
CA LYS A 66 3.06 24.86 10.93
C LYS A 66 2.54 24.60 9.52
N ILE A 67 1.32 25.06 9.23
CA ILE A 67 0.67 24.92 7.92
C ILE A 67 0.57 26.30 7.27
N ASN A 68 1.02 26.43 6.02
CA ASN A 68 0.91 27.67 5.24
C ASN A 68 -0.54 27.88 4.75
N GLN A 69 -1.12 29.06 5.00
CA GLN A 69 -2.52 29.34 4.64
C GLN A 69 -2.71 29.41 3.11
N GLY A 70 -1.76 29.96 2.36
CA GLY A 70 -1.89 30.13 0.91
C GLY A 70 -1.73 28.86 0.07
N THR A 71 -1.12 27.81 0.63
CA THR A 71 -0.74 26.57 -0.09
C THR A 71 -1.20 25.29 0.58
N CYS A 72 -1.52 25.35 1.89
CA CYS A 72 -1.75 24.20 2.75
C CYS A 72 -0.60 23.21 2.88
N ASP A 73 0.62 23.64 2.52
CA ASP A 73 1.84 22.91 2.78
C ASP A 73 2.14 22.91 4.29
N ILE A 74 2.53 21.74 4.82
CA ILE A 74 3.18 21.64 6.13
C ILE A 74 4.64 22.09 5.96
N THR A 75 4.99 23.15 6.68
CA THR A 75 6.28 23.86 6.58
C THR A 75 7.18 23.69 7.80
N SER A 76 6.65 23.15 8.89
CA SER A 76 7.40 22.76 10.09
C SER A 76 6.62 21.68 10.85
N MET A 77 7.33 20.69 11.38
CA MET A 77 6.83 19.67 12.30
C MET A 77 7.86 19.50 13.40
N VAL A 78 7.65 20.10 14.56
CA VAL A 78 8.55 19.99 15.70
C VAL A 78 8.04 18.91 16.64
N TRP A 79 8.85 17.87 16.85
CA TRP A 79 8.57 16.77 17.75
C TRP A 79 9.84 16.38 18.51
N ASN A 80 9.69 16.04 19.79
CA ASN A 80 10.83 15.66 20.66
C ASN A 80 12.01 16.67 20.57
N LYS A 81 11.66 17.97 20.55
CA LYS A 81 12.60 19.11 20.44
C LYS A 81 13.44 19.13 19.15
N ALA A 82 13.05 18.39 18.12
CA ALA A 82 13.68 18.39 16.81
C ALA A 82 12.71 18.88 15.73
N GLU A 83 13.21 19.69 14.79
CA GLU A 83 12.50 19.98 13.54
C GLU A 83 12.57 18.74 12.64
N LEU A 84 11.42 18.22 12.25
CA LEU A 84 11.29 17.04 11.41
C LEU A 84 11.01 17.41 9.95
N GLN A 85 10.55 18.60 9.63
CA GLN A 85 10.34 19.04 8.25
C GLN A 85 11.66 19.47 7.62
N ILE A 86 12.00 18.93 6.45
CA ILE A 86 13.16 19.44 5.69
C ILE A 86 12.88 20.86 5.20
N SER A 87 13.87 21.75 5.25
CA SER A 87 13.70 23.17 4.88
C SER A 87 13.54 23.42 3.37
N LYS A 88 13.92 22.46 2.52
CA LYS A 88 14.01 22.64 1.06
C LYS A 88 12.74 22.28 0.30
N LYS A 89 11.91 21.42 0.87
CA LYS A 89 10.70 20.87 0.24
C LYS A 89 9.66 20.68 1.32
N MET A 90 8.40 20.93 1.01
CA MET A 90 7.33 20.87 2.01
C MET A 90 6.58 19.54 1.98
N THR A 91 5.88 19.25 3.07
CA THR A 91 4.99 18.09 3.21
C THR A 91 3.59 18.46 2.71
N HIS A 92 3.04 17.67 1.79
CA HIS A 92 1.77 18.00 1.10
C HIS A 92 1.19 16.83 0.29
N ILE A 93 -0.01 17.06 -0.26
CA ILE A 93 -0.59 16.27 -1.35
C ILE A 93 0.24 16.44 -2.63
N ASN A 94 0.57 15.33 -3.28
CA ASN A 94 1.29 15.24 -4.56
C ASN A 94 2.59 16.07 -4.61
N SER A 95 2.53 17.24 -5.25
CA SER A 95 3.63 18.21 -5.34
C SER A 95 3.19 19.60 -4.88
N GLY A 96 2.18 19.65 -4.01
CA GLY A 96 1.48 20.85 -3.57
C GLY A 96 0.11 20.98 -4.25
N LEU A 97 -0.83 21.64 -3.58
CA LEU A 97 -2.18 21.90 -4.11
C LEU A 97 -2.22 23.07 -5.13
N GLY A 98 -1.07 23.69 -5.41
CA GLY A 98 -0.92 24.80 -6.34
C GLY A 98 -1.09 26.17 -5.69
N LYS A 99 -1.32 27.20 -6.51
CA LYS A 99 -1.32 28.62 -6.08
C LYS A 99 -2.70 29.18 -5.71
N SER A 100 -3.78 28.44 -6.00
CA SER A 100 -5.16 28.91 -5.83
C SER A 100 -5.89 28.05 -4.79
N VAL A 101 -5.30 27.92 -3.61
CA VAL A 101 -5.88 27.16 -2.50
C VAL A 101 -6.78 28.08 -1.67
N LYS A 102 -8.01 27.65 -1.42
CA LYS A 102 -8.90 28.26 -0.43
C LYS A 102 -8.81 27.46 0.84
N SER A 103 -8.17 28.02 1.85
CA SER A 103 -7.95 27.37 3.13
C SER A 103 -8.83 27.98 4.22
N SER A 104 -9.33 27.18 5.16
CA SER A 104 -10.02 27.64 6.37
C SER A 104 -9.60 26.81 7.59
N ILE A 105 -9.72 27.39 8.77
CA ILE A 105 -9.49 26.72 10.06
C ILE A 105 -10.70 26.92 10.98
N GLU A 106 -11.08 25.89 11.73
CA GLU A 106 -12.11 25.98 12.75
C GLU A 106 -11.81 25.07 13.95
N SER A 107 -12.36 25.43 15.11
CA SER A 107 -12.39 24.56 16.29
C SER A 107 -13.78 23.93 16.42
N LEU A 108 -13.82 22.61 16.40
CA LEU A 108 -15.04 21.82 16.52
C LEU A 108 -15.51 21.71 17.99
N LYS A 109 -16.70 21.12 18.20
CA LYS A 109 -17.34 21.04 19.52
C LYS A 109 -16.51 20.30 20.57
N ASP A 110 -15.78 19.27 20.16
CA ASP A 110 -14.87 18.46 20.97
C ASP A 110 -13.46 19.08 21.11
N LYS A 111 -13.29 20.32 20.62
CA LYS A 111 -12.04 21.07 20.48
C LYS A 111 -11.13 20.61 19.36
N THR A 112 -11.48 19.60 18.57
CA THR A 112 -10.70 19.22 17.40
C THR A 112 -10.50 20.43 16.48
N ILE A 113 -9.26 20.67 16.04
CA ILE A 113 -8.94 21.74 15.09
C ILE A 113 -9.01 21.13 13.69
N GLN A 114 -9.89 21.65 12.85
CA GLN A 114 -10.02 21.25 11.45
C GLN A 114 -9.45 22.34 10.55
N ILE A 115 -8.57 21.96 9.63
CA ILE A 115 -8.10 22.81 8.53
C ILE A 115 -8.57 22.19 7.23
N SER A 116 -9.34 22.94 6.44
CA SER A 116 -9.83 22.51 5.13
C SER A 116 -9.14 23.28 4.03
N CYS A 117 -8.68 22.58 3.00
CA CYS A 117 -7.85 23.09 1.91
C CYS A 117 -8.45 22.71 0.56
N LYS A 118 -9.11 23.66 -0.09
CA LYS A 118 -9.83 23.43 -1.36
C LYS A 118 -9.03 23.97 -2.54
N ALA A 119 -8.86 23.11 -3.54
CA ALA A 119 -8.35 23.44 -4.88
C ALA A 119 -9.30 22.84 -5.93
N THR A 120 -9.05 23.09 -7.22
CA THR A 120 -9.85 22.48 -8.29
C THR A 120 -9.85 20.95 -8.16
N GLY A 121 -11.02 20.35 -8.08
CA GLY A 121 -11.20 18.89 -7.97
C GLY A 121 -10.64 18.22 -6.71
N LEU A 122 -10.10 18.96 -5.75
CA LEU A 122 -9.51 18.42 -4.51
C LEU A 122 -9.91 19.23 -3.28
N GLU A 123 -10.27 18.54 -2.21
CA GLU A 123 -10.44 19.10 -0.87
C GLU A 123 -9.68 18.23 0.14
N HIS A 124 -8.59 18.75 0.68
CA HIS A 124 -7.79 18.07 1.69
C HIS A 124 -8.08 18.63 3.08
N THR A 125 -8.17 17.75 4.07
CA THR A 125 -8.48 18.13 5.45
C THR A 125 -7.36 17.65 6.38
N TYR A 126 -6.89 18.53 7.25
CA TYR A 126 -6.07 18.20 8.42
C TYR A 126 -6.89 18.35 9.69
N LEU A 127 -6.76 17.42 10.63
CA LEU A 127 -7.47 17.37 11.90
C LEU A 127 -6.46 17.13 13.03
N PHE A 128 -6.58 17.89 14.12
CA PHE A 128 -5.72 17.81 15.30
C PHE A 128 -6.57 17.73 16.57
N ARG A 129 -6.25 16.79 17.47
CA ARG A 129 -7.01 16.55 18.70
C ARG A 129 -6.19 16.91 19.96
N PRO A 130 -6.85 17.29 21.06
CA PRO A 130 -6.17 17.63 22.31
C PRO A 130 -5.29 16.49 22.85
N ASN A 131 -4.02 16.79 23.09
CA ASN A 131 -3.02 15.90 23.68
C ASN A 131 -2.67 14.66 22.83
N GLU A 132 -2.89 14.73 21.51
CA GLU A 132 -2.50 13.67 20.58
C GLU A 132 -1.41 14.17 19.64
N ASN A 133 -0.30 13.43 19.56
CA ASN A 133 0.78 13.73 18.62
C ASN A 133 0.51 13.04 17.28
N ALA A 134 -0.56 13.48 16.62
CA ALA A 134 -1.02 12.95 15.35
C ALA A 134 -1.60 14.06 14.46
N ILE A 135 -1.49 13.87 13.15
CA ILE A 135 -2.16 14.66 12.12
C ILE A 135 -3.13 13.72 11.40
N TYR A 136 -4.43 13.86 11.67
CA TYR A 136 -5.47 13.10 11.00
C TYR A 136 -5.82 13.76 9.67
N MET A 137 -6.06 12.96 8.65
CA MET A 137 -6.19 13.44 7.28
C MET A 137 -7.25 12.69 6.47
N GLY A 138 -7.77 13.40 5.48
CA GLY A 138 -8.60 12.85 4.41
C GLY A 138 -8.55 13.74 3.18
N THR A 139 -8.78 13.17 2.00
CA THR A 139 -8.76 13.92 0.74
C THR A 139 -9.95 13.57 -0.11
N HIS A 140 -10.84 14.51 -0.36
CA HIS A 140 -11.91 14.38 -1.33
C HIS A 140 -11.42 14.74 -2.73
N HIS A 141 -11.66 13.85 -3.70
CA HIS A 141 -11.22 13.97 -5.08
C HIS A 141 -12.39 13.81 -6.06
N THR A 142 -12.50 14.72 -7.04
CA THR A 142 -13.56 14.70 -8.05
C THR A 142 -13.03 14.50 -9.47
N LYS A 143 -13.94 14.12 -10.38
CA LYS A 143 -13.66 13.96 -11.82
C LYS A 143 -13.22 15.24 -12.52
N GLU A 144 -13.38 16.41 -11.90
CA GLU A 144 -12.91 17.68 -12.47
C GLU A 144 -11.38 17.74 -12.59
N MET A 145 -10.66 16.89 -11.84
CA MET A 145 -9.21 16.77 -11.91
C MET A 145 -8.83 15.32 -12.16
N GLU A 146 -8.45 14.98 -13.40
CA GLU A 146 -7.86 13.67 -13.68
C GLU A 146 -6.41 13.63 -13.20
N LEU A 147 -6.07 12.61 -12.42
CA LEU A 147 -4.73 12.41 -11.85
C LEU A 147 -4.24 11.01 -12.19
N GLY A 148 -2.96 10.89 -12.54
CA GLY A 148 -2.28 9.58 -12.65
C GLY A 148 -1.84 9.02 -11.29
N GLU A 149 -1.89 9.83 -10.23
CA GLU A 149 -1.61 9.45 -8.85
C GLU A 149 -2.17 10.48 -7.86
N LEU A 150 -2.56 10.01 -6.68
CA LEU A 150 -2.88 10.83 -5.53
C LEU A 150 -2.16 10.26 -4.31
N ARG A 151 -1.31 11.08 -3.71
CA ARG A 151 -0.45 10.70 -2.59
C ARG A 151 -0.30 11.85 -1.61
N PHE A 152 -0.09 11.52 -0.35
CA PHE A 152 0.40 12.47 0.65
C PHE A 152 1.85 12.12 0.99
N LEU A 153 2.76 13.10 0.98
CA LEU A 153 4.19 12.90 1.18
C LEU A 153 4.69 13.74 2.35
N ALA A 154 5.10 13.06 3.43
CA ALA A 154 5.85 13.64 4.52
C ALA A 154 7.34 13.67 4.16
N ARG A 155 7.90 14.87 3.97
CA ARG A 155 9.30 15.06 3.59
C ARG A 155 10.13 15.39 4.82
N LEU A 156 10.68 14.34 5.42
CA LEU A 156 11.27 14.42 6.75
C LEU A 156 12.78 14.69 6.69
N ASP A 157 13.30 15.48 7.63
CA ASP A 157 14.71 15.80 7.75
C ASP A 157 15.53 14.57 8.13
N ARG A 158 16.59 14.31 7.36
CA ARG A 158 17.41 13.11 7.51
C ARG A 158 18.35 13.13 8.72
N LYS A 159 18.54 14.26 9.40
CA LYS A 159 19.26 14.30 10.67
C LYS A 159 18.38 13.79 11.79
N ALA A 160 17.10 14.19 11.79
CA ALA A 160 16.14 13.76 12.80
C ALA A 160 15.64 12.33 12.57
N LEU A 161 15.25 12.01 11.33
CA LEU A 161 14.68 10.71 10.93
C LEU A 161 15.55 10.04 9.85
N LYS A 162 16.72 9.56 10.27
CA LYS A 162 17.77 9.05 9.38
C LYS A 162 17.56 7.62 8.86
N ASN A 163 16.75 6.82 9.55
CA ASN A 163 16.60 5.40 9.23
C ASN A 163 15.52 5.23 8.14
N PRO A 164 15.85 4.63 6.98
CA PRO A 164 14.84 4.28 5.98
C PRO A 164 13.89 3.22 6.55
N MET A 165 12.71 3.09 5.95
CA MET A 165 11.77 2.04 6.32
C MET A 165 12.34 0.65 6.00
N VAL A 166 12.99 0.51 4.84
CA VAL A 166 13.72 -0.69 4.41
C VAL A 166 15.02 -0.28 3.72
N PRO A 167 16.10 -1.07 3.79
CA PRO A 167 17.34 -0.74 3.10
C PRO A 167 17.17 -0.56 1.58
N ALA A 168 16.25 -1.31 0.97
CA ALA A 168 15.98 -1.30 -0.46
C ALA A 168 15.30 -0.01 -0.97
N SER A 169 14.91 0.92 -0.10
CA SER A 169 14.39 2.25 -0.48
C SER A 169 15.41 3.38 -0.31
N ASN A 170 16.62 3.08 0.14
CA ASN A 170 17.70 4.06 0.26
C ASN A 170 18.60 4.07 -0.99
N ILE A 171 18.73 5.24 -1.60
CA ILE A 171 19.48 5.43 -2.86
C ILE A 171 20.76 6.26 -2.69
N ASP A 172 21.23 6.45 -1.45
CA ASP A 172 22.45 7.20 -1.14
C ASP A 172 23.67 6.68 -1.90
N GLY A 173 24.34 7.57 -2.63
CA GLY A 173 25.55 7.24 -3.40
C GLY A 173 25.30 6.31 -4.60
N MET A 174 24.04 5.99 -4.91
CA MET A 174 23.68 5.12 -6.03
C MET A 174 23.47 5.91 -7.33
N LYS A 175 23.48 5.19 -8.46
CA LYS A 175 23.23 5.76 -9.79
C LYS A 175 21.94 5.18 -10.35
N ALA A 176 21.16 6.01 -11.04
CA ALA A 176 19.97 5.54 -11.74
C ALA A 176 20.35 4.53 -12.83
N ILE A 177 19.65 3.41 -12.88
CA ILE A 177 19.81 2.34 -13.89
C ILE A 177 18.56 2.16 -14.75
N GLU A 178 17.40 2.57 -14.25
CA GLU A 178 16.15 2.57 -15.01
C GLU A 178 15.35 3.83 -14.66
N ALA A 179 15.08 4.64 -15.69
CA ALA A 179 14.47 5.95 -15.55
C ALA A 179 15.15 6.80 -14.45
N HIS A 180 14.36 7.32 -13.51
CA HIS A 180 14.86 8.07 -12.34
C HIS A 180 14.30 7.49 -11.03
N ASP A 181 13.92 6.21 -11.04
CA ASP A 181 13.27 5.56 -9.90
C ASP A 181 13.86 4.19 -9.50
N VAL A 182 14.75 3.61 -10.30
CA VAL A 182 15.56 2.44 -9.89
C VAL A 182 17.04 2.78 -9.96
N TYR A 183 17.76 2.45 -8.90
CA TYR A 183 19.15 2.82 -8.68
C TYR A 183 19.98 1.59 -8.35
N ALA A 184 21.29 1.65 -8.60
CA ALA A 184 22.25 0.65 -8.19
C ALA A 184 23.52 1.28 -7.61
N ASP A 185 24.12 0.60 -6.64
CA ASP A 185 25.47 0.91 -6.17
C ASP A 185 26.54 0.34 -7.12
N SER A 186 27.82 0.56 -6.80
CA SER A 186 28.93 0.05 -7.60
C SER A 186 29.09 -1.48 -7.58
N LYS A 187 28.39 -2.18 -6.68
CA LYS A 187 28.37 -3.65 -6.58
C LYS A 187 27.19 -4.26 -7.32
N GLY A 188 26.27 -3.44 -7.85
CA GLY A 188 25.06 -3.90 -8.51
C GLY A 188 23.94 -4.29 -7.54
N VAL A 189 24.02 -3.85 -6.27
CA VAL A 189 22.88 -3.93 -5.34
C VAL A 189 21.94 -2.78 -5.67
N THR A 190 20.67 -3.12 -5.88
CA THR A 190 19.66 -2.18 -6.37
C THR A 190 18.75 -1.68 -5.26
N ALA A 191 18.25 -0.47 -5.44
CA ALA A 191 17.29 0.18 -4.56
C ALA A 191 16.29 0.99 -5.37
N SER A 192 15.08 1.10 -4.84
CA SER A 192 13.99 1.85 -5.43
C SER A 192 12.95 2.19 -4.37
N LYS A 193 12.31 3.34 -4.52
CA LYS A 193 11.12 3.69 -3.74
C LYS A 193 10.02 2.63 -3.81
N PHE A 194 9.90 1.91 -4.94
CA PHE A 194 8.89 0.86 -5.11
C PHE A 194 9.14 -0.38 -4.23
N TYR A 195 10.39 -0.62 -3.82
CA TYR A 195 10.77 -1.75 -2.95
C TYR A 195 10.35 -1.55 -1.49
N SER A 196 9.82 -0.37 -1.15
CA SER A 196 9.17 -0.12 0.13
C SER A 196 7.74 -0.66 0.19
N GLY A 197 7.10 -0.94 -0.95
CA GLY A 197 5.66 -1.23 -0.96
C GLY A 197 5.26 -2.49 -0.20
N ILE A 198 4.11 -2.41 0.46
CA ILE A 198 3.48 -3.51 1.18
C ILE A 198 2.09 -3.72 0.54
N PRO A 199 1.59 -4.97 0.38
CA PRO A 199 0.22 -5.20 -0.07
C PRO A 199 -0.78 -4.45 0.83
N PHE A 200 -1.75 -3.75 0.24
CA PHE A 200 -2.71 -2.89 0.96
C PHE A 200 -3.52 -3.62 2.05
N ILE A 201 -3.73 -4.92 1.89
CA ILE A 201 -4.36 -5.77 2.91
C ILE A 201 -3.54 -5.86 4.21
N ASP A 202 -2.21 -5.79 4.10
CA ASP A 202 -1.25 -5.88 5.20
C ASP A 202 -0.70 -4.51 5.61
N ASP A 203 -0.77 -3.53 4.71
CA ASP A 203 -0.26 -2.18 4.92
C ASP A 203 -1.21 -1.34 5.77
N LYS A 204 -1.18 -1.58 7.09
CA LYS A 204 -1.99 -0.88 8.09
C LYS A 204 -1.22 0.19 8.85
N VAL A 205 0.10 -0.01 9.00
CA VAL A 205 1.02 0.93 9.62
C VAL A 205 2.36 0.83 8.92
N HIS A 206 2.90 1.95 8.44
CA HIS A 206 4.26 2.03 7.91
C HIS A 206 4.89 3.36 8.27
N GLY A 207 6.22 3.39 8.43
CA GLY A 207 6.89 4.58 8.96
C GLY A 207 8.40 4.53 8.93
N VAL A 208 9.00 5.61 9.39
CA VAL A 208 10.44 5.81 9.47
C VAL A 208 10.85 6.26 10.86
N THR A 209 12.12 6.06 11.21
CA THR A 209 12.64 6.35 12.54
C THR A 209 13.96 7.13 12.49
N GLY A 210 14.39 7.64 13.63
CA GLY A 210 15.72 8.20 13.82
C GLY A 210 15.93 8.67 15.26
N ASP A 211 16.84 9.62 15.45
CA ASP A 211 17.22 10.10 16.78
C ASP A 211 16.09 10.90 17.46
N ALA A 212 15.16 11.47 16.68
CA ALA A 212 14.02 12.20 17.21
C ALA A 212 12.84 11.29 17.61
N GLY A 213 12.83 10.01 17.21
CA GLY A 213 11.72 9.09 17.45
C GLY A 213 11.23 8.44 16.15
N GLY A 214 9.92 8.24 16.02
CA GLY A 214 9.29 7.59 14.88
C GLY A 214 8.11 8.39 14.31
N VAL A 215 7.92 8.30 12.99
CA VAL A 215 6.79 8.90 12.27
C VAL A 215 6.16 7.84 11.38
N TYR A 216 4.86 7.61 11.55
CA TYR A 216 4.13 6.51 10.94
C TYR A 216 2.85 6.98 10.29
N PHE A 217 2.57 6.53 9.07
CA PHE A 217 1.20 6.49 8.59
C PHE A 217 0.46 5.35 9.27
N VAL A 218 -0.75 5.64 9.74
CA VAL A 218 -1.71 4.67 10.25
C VAL A 218 -2.97 4.77 9.39
N MET A 219 -3.38 3.65 8.82
CA MET A 219 -4.50 3.57 7.90
C MET A 219 -5.74 3.10 8.68
N SER A 220 -6.84 3.85 8.58
CA SER A 220 -8.14 3.36 9.08
C SER A 220 -8.63 2.17 8.25
N ASP A 221 -9.71 1.54 8.70
CA ASP A 221 -10.38 0.46 7.94
C ASP A 221 -10.90 0.92 6.57
N TYR A 222 -11.10 2.22 6.38
CA TYR A 222 -11.61 2.82 5.14
C TYR A 222 -10.53 3.50 4.29
N ALA A 223 -9.27 3.52 4.74
CA ALA A 223 -8.20 4.28 4.09
C ALA A 223 -8.01 3.93 2.60
N TYR A 224 -8.25 2.67 2.24
CA TYR A 224 -8.14 2.16 0.87
C TYR A 224 -9.48 2.02 0.13
N GLU A 225 -10.59 2.52 0.69
CA GLU A 225 -11.93 2.31 0.11
C GLU A 225 -12.05 2.92 -1.30
N LYS A 226 -11.36 4.04 -1.53
CA LYS A 226 -11.25 4.73 -2.83
C LYS A 226 -9.94 4.48 -3.57
N SER A 227 -9.12 3.55 -3.08
CA SER A 227 -7.91 3.14 -3.81
C SER A 227 -8.26 2.24 -4.99
N VAL A 228 -7.23 1.78 -5.72
CA VAL A 228 -7.35 0.84 -6.83
C VAL A 228 -6.38 -0.33 -6.68
N GLY A 229 -6.65 -1.41 -7.42
CA GLY A 229 -5.86 -2.64 -7.50
C GLY A 229 -6.27 -3.75 -6.54
N GLY A 230 -7.26 -3.51 -5.68
CA GLY A 230 -7.72 -4.51 -4.72
C GLY A 230 -6.73 -4.78 -3.56
N PRO A 231 -6.95 -5.87 -2.80
CA PRO A 231 -6.25 -6.11 -1.53
C PRO A 231 -4.73 -6.33 -1.67
N PHE A 232 -4.28 -6.87 -2.80
CA PHE A 232 -2.88 -7.26 -2.99
C PHE A 232 -2.04 -6.19 -3.69
N PHE A 233 -2.68 -5.09 -4.11
CA PHE A 233 -1.97 -3.95 -4.68
C PHE A 233 -0.99 -3.39 -3.67
N ARG A 234 0.15 -2.89 -4.17
CA ARG A 234 1.21 -2.30 -3.35
C ARG A 234 1.74 -1.07 -4.05
N ASP A 235 2.10 -0.07 -3.26
CA ASP A 235 2.63 1.19 -3.79
C ASP A 235 3.78 1.72 -2.92
N ILE A 236 4.31 2.88 -3.26
CA ILE A 236 5.47 3.46 -2.60
C ILE A 236 5.09 3.95 -1.19
N ASN A 237 5.85 3.49 -0.20
CA ASN A 237 5.72 3.93 1.19
C ASN A 237 6.91 4.79 1.66
N ASN A 238 8.10 4.59 1.08
CA ASN A 238 9.30 5.30 1.49
C ASN A 238 10.35 5.47 0.38
N GLN A 239 11.07 6.59 0.42
CA GLN A 239 12.33 6.78 -0.29
C GLN A 239 13.28 7.67 0.53
N CYS A 240 14.53 7.27 0.66
CA CYS A 240 15.58 8.17 1.17
C CYS A 240 16.29 8.88 0.03
N THR A 241 16.14 10.21 -0.04
CA THR A 241 16.86 11.11 -0.94
C THR A 241 17.58 12.18 -0.11
N GLU A 242 17.42 13.46 -0.43
CA GLU A 242 17.80 14.55 0.49
C GLU A 242 16.89 14.61 1.73
N ALA A 243 15.68 14.07 1.62
CA ALA A 243 14.73 13.86 2.71
C ALA A 243 14.50 12.36 2.92
N ASN A 244 14.02 11.98 4.10
CA ASN A 244 13.38 10.69 4.30
C ASN A 244 11.91 10.84 3.92
N GLU A 245 11.58 10.58 2.66
CA GLU A 245 10.26 10.80 2.09
C GLU A 245 9.36 9.62 2.46
N LEU A 246 8.46 9.83 3.42
CA LEU A 246 7.45 8.88 3.86
C LEU A 246 6.13 9.20 3.14
N THR A 247 5.48 8.22 2.54
CA THR A 247 4.35 8.48 1.63
C THR A 247 3.19 7.53 1.85
N PHE A 248 1.97 8.06 1.75
CA PHE A 248 0.77 7.26 1.58
C PHE A 248 0.21 7.51 0.17
N TYR A 249 0.22 6.48 -0.66
CA TYR A 249 -0.35 6.50 -2.01
C TYR A 249 -1.81 6.05 -1.97
N MET A 250 -2.73 7.00 -2.11
CA MET A 250 -4.16 6.72 -2.16
C MET A 250 -4.53 6.01 -3.47
N PHE A 251 -3.90 6.38 -4.59
CA PHE A 251 -3.94 5.60 -5.84
C PHE A 251 -2.78 6.01 -6.77
N SER A 252 -2.50 5.17 -7.76
CA SER A 252 -1.54 5.48 -8.83
C SER A 252 -1.81 4.68 -10.12
N ASP A 253 -1.12 5.04 -11.19
CA ASP A 253 -1.00 4.24 -12.42
C ASP A 253 0.04 3.10 -12.28
N HIS A 254 0.63 2.85 -11.11
CA HIS A 254 1.63 1.81 -10.92
C HIS A 254 0.99 0.42 -11.04
N THR A 255 1.18 -0.26 -12.18
CA THR A 255 0.53 -1.54 -12.52
C THR A 255 -1.00 -1.54 -12.44
N ARG A 256 -1.65 -0.37 -12.54
CA ARG A 256 -3.11 -0.25 -12.46
C ARG A 256 -3.79 -1.07 -13.57
N PHE A 257 -4.84 -1.80 -13.19
CA PHE A 257 -5.66 -2.63 -14.09
C PHE A 257 -7.18 -2.40 -13.94
N GLU A 258 -7.58 -1.39 -13.18
CA GLU A 258 -8.97 -0.95 -13.04
C GLU A 258 -9.07 0.58 -13.08
N ASP A 259 -10.28 1.11 -13.25
CA ASP A 259 -10.53 2.55 -13.29
C ASP A 259 -10.41 3.20 -11.90
N TYR A 260 -10.06 4.49 -11.87
CA TYR A 260 -9.98 5.24 -10.62
C TYR A 260 -11.33 5.42 -9.95
N ARG A 261 -11.32 5.37 -8.62
CA ARG A 261 -12.46 5.69 -7.77
C ARG A 261 -12.33 7.12 -7.28
N TYR A 262 -13.45 7.83 -7.25
CA TYR A 262 -13.54 9.22 -6.80
C TYR A 262 -14.29 9.31 -5.46
N GLY A 263 -14.18 10.45 -4.79
CA GLY A 263 -14.76 10.69 -3.48
C GLY A 263 -13.68 10.85 -2.41
N PHE A 264 -14.01 10.47 -1.17
CA PHE A 264 -13.13 10.66 -0.01
C PHE A 264 -12.12 9.52 0.15
N HIS A 265 -10.83 9.83 0.03
CA HIS A 265 -9.71 8.94 0.33
C HIS A 265 -9.27 9.13 1.79
N GLY A 266 -9.13 8.04 2.53
CA GLY A 266 -8.90 8.05 3.98
C GLY A 266 -10.11 7.50 4.75
N PRO A 267 -10.20 7.72 6.08
CA PRO A 267 -9.24 8.46 6.91
C PRO A 267 -7.87 7.77 7.03
N PHE A 268 -6.83 8.57 7.23
CA PHE A 268 -5.49 8.12 7.61
C PHE A 268 -4.85 9.15 8.55
N ALA A 269 -3.83 8.75 9.31
CA ALA A 269 -3.15 9.63 10.24
C ALA A 269 -1.62 9.55 10.09
N LEU A 270 -0.93 10.66 10.31
CA LEU A 270 0.51 10.71 10.51
C LEU A 270 0.79 10.84 12.01
N VAL A 271 1.33 9.78 12.63
CA VAL A 271 1.50 9.64 14.08
C VAL A 271 2.97 9.74 14.47
N PHE A 272 3.24 10.49 15.53
CA PHE A 272 4.58 10.77 16.05
C PHE A 272 4.78 10.02 17.38
N THR A 273 5.80 9.18 17.44
CA THR A 273 6.11 8.33 18.61
C THR A 273 7.55 8.51 19.07
N ASP A 274 7.90 7.84 20.17
CA ASP A 274 9.27 7.74 20.68
C ASP A 274 10.19 6.83 19.84
N GLY A 275 9.66 6.24 18.75
CA GLY A 275 10.38 5.34 17.86
C GLY A 275 9.72 3.97 17.71
N LYS A 276 8.77 3.60 18.60
CA LYS A 276 7.97 2.38 18.42
C LYS A 276 6.84 2.64 17.42
N ALA A 277 6.60 1.69 16.51
CA ALA A 277 5.42 1.73 15.65
C ALA A 277 4.13 1.61 16.50
N PRO A 278 3.12 2.46 16.27
CA PRO A 278 1.81 2.33 16.93
C PRO A 278 1.06 1.11 16.39
N ALA A 279 0.09 0.62 17.15
CA ALA A 279 -0.97 -0.23 16.61
C ALA A 279 -2.07 0.65 16.01
N VAL A 280 -2.86 0.10 15.07
CA VAL A 280 -4.04 0.81 14.53
C VAL A 280 -5.01 1.19 15.64
N THR A 281 -5.17 0.32 16.64
CA THR A 281 -6.04 0.54 17.81
C THR A 281 -5.57 1.65 18.75
N ASP A 282 -4.34 2.14 18.59
CA ASP A 282 -3.82 3.28 19.36
C ASP A 282 -4.29 4.63 18.77
N VAL A 283 -4.92 4.61 17.59
CA VAL A 283 -5.37 5.78 16.84
C VAL A 283 -6.89 5.77 16.74
N ASP A 284 -7.52 6.79 17.30
CA ASP A 284 -8.98 6.94 17.29
C ASP A 284 -9.44 7.55 15.96
N PHE A 285 -9.99 6.72 15.07
CA PHE A 285 -10.66 7.18 13.85
C PHE A 285 -12.19 7.30 14.03
N ASP A 286 -12.75 6.92 15.18
CA ASP A 286 -14.19 6.91 15.41
C ASP A 286 -14.75 8.34 15.46
N PHE A 287 -13.95 9.32 15.85
CA PHE A 287 -14.40 10.72 15.83
C PHE A 287 -14.75 11.23 14.42
N PHE A 288 -14.24 10.61 13.34
CA PHE A 288 -14.64 10.97 11.97
C PHE A 288 -16.12 10.73 11.73
N GLN A 289 -16.75 9.81 12.46
CA GLN A 289 -18.17 9.48 12.31
C GLN A 289 -19.10 10.66 12.66
N ASP A 290 -18.62 11.59 13.48
CA ASP A 290 -19.36 12.79 13.90
C ASP A 290 -19.04 14.02 13.02
N LEU A 291 -18.15 13.88 12.02
CA LEU A 291 -17.70 14.98 11.17
C LEU A 291 -18.52 15.08 9.88
N THR A 292 -18.81 16.32 9.47
CA THR A 292 -19.38 16.62 8.15
C THR A 292 -18.25 16.90 7.16
N LEU A 293 -17.62 15.85 6.64
CA LEU A 293 -16.57 15.95 5.62
C LEU A 293 -17.11 15.62 4.22
N THR A 294 -16.75 16.42 3.22
CA THR A 294 -17.19 16.22 1.84
C THR A 294 -16.87 14.81 1.34
N GLY A 295 -17.90 14.04 1.00
CA GLY A 295 -17.79 12.70 0.43
C GLY A 295 -17.39 11.58 1.40
N PHE A 296 -17.16 11.88 2.68
CA PHE A 296 -17.01 10.86 3.72
C PHE A 296 -18.38 10.24 4.03
N VAL A 297 -18.44 8.91 4.10
CA VAL A 297 -19.67 8.18 4.42
C VAL A 297 -19.52 7.56 5.82
N PRO A 298 -20.31 7.98 6.81
CA PRO A 298 -20.22 7.41 8.16
C PRO A 298 -20.76 5.99 8.22
N GLU A 299 -20.35 5.23 9.23
CA GLU A 299 -20.72 3.82 9.41
C GLU A 299 -22.22 3.58 9.55
N ALA A 300 -22.95 4.57 10.09
CA ALA A 300 -24.40 4.51 10.21
C ALA A 300 -25.11 4.42 8.84
N GLU A 301 -24.48 4.89 7.77
CA GLU A 301 -25.00 4.83 6.40
C GLU A 301 -24.51 3.57 5.64
N ARG A 302 -23.58 2.81 6.23
CA ARG A 302 -22.97 1.62 5.62
C ARG A 302 -23.71 0.34 5.98
N GLY A 303 -23.62 -0.64 5.09
CA GLY A 303 -24.11 -2.00 5.30
C GLY A 303 -22.98 -3.00 5.52
N SER A 304 -23.31 -4.25 5.78
CA SER A 304 -22.34 -5.36 5.78
C SER A 304 -22.95 -6.58 5.11
N TRP A 305 -22.11 -7.44 4.57
CA TRP A 305 -22.51 -8.76 4.09
C TRP A 305 -22.01 -9.82 5.06
N THR A 306 -22.90 -10.73 5.46
CA THR A 306 -22.56 -11.91 6.26
C THR A 306 -23.05 -13.16 5.54
N GLY A 307 -22.18 -14.15 5.39
CA GLY A 307 -22.50 -15.40 4.72
C GLY A 307 -21.37 -16.42 4.80
N THR A 308 -21.56 -17.56 4.16
CA THR A 308 -20.58 -18.67 4.14
C THR A 308 -19.89 -18.81 2.78
N ILE A 309 -18.85 -19.63 2.72
CA ILE A 309 -18.22 -20.05 1.46
C ILE A 309 -18.54 -21.53 1.23
N THR A 310 -18.99 -21.86 0.02
CA THR A 310 -19.13 -23.25 -0.44
C THR A 310 -17.96 -23.60 -1.35
N ASP A 311 -17.14 -24.56 -0.93
CA ASP A 311 -15.98 -25.08 -1.67
C ASP A 311 -16.12 -26.59 -1.87
N LYS A 312 -16.82 -26.98 -2.94
CA LYS A 312 -17.14 -28.40 -3.21
C LYS A 312 -15.92 -29.26 -3.51
N ASN A 313 -14.87 -28.65 -4.05
CA ASN A 313 -13.69 -29.35 -4.55
C ASN A 313 -12.47 -29.18 -3.63
N GLY A 314 -12.65 -28.56 -2.47
CA GLY A 314 -11.57 -28.35 -1.49
C GLY A 314 -10.45 -27.42 -1.99
N VAL A 315 -10.74 -26.52 -2.94
CA VAL A 315 -9.80 -25.59 -3.58
C VAL A 315 -9.06 -24.72 -2.57
N LEU A 316 -9.74 -24.31 -1.50
CA LEU A 316 -9.26 -23.39 -0.48
C LEU A 316 -8.48 -24.10 0.65
N SER A 317 -8.36 -25.42 0.60
CA SER A 317 -7.72 -26.20 1.68
C SER A 317 -6.25 -25.79 1.85
N ASN A 318 -5.83 -25.59 3.11
CA ASN A 318 -4.47 -25.20 3.49
C ASN A 318 -3.96 -23.91 2.80
N SER A 319 -4.85 -22.96 2.52
CA SER A 319 -4.49 -21.68 1.90
C SER A 319 -4.96 -20.49 2.74
N SER A 320 -4.31 -19.34 2.57
CA SER A 320 -4.87 -18.08 3.03
C SER A 320 -6.07 -17.74 2.16
N VAL A 321 -7.19 -17.37 2.76
CA VAL A 321 -8.41 -17.03 2.02
C VAL A 321 -8.75 -15.57 2.27
N VAL A 322 -8.96 -14.83 1.18
CA VAL A 322 -9.41 -13.44 1.21
C VAL A 322 -10.67 -13.31 0.38
N VAL A 323 -11.66 -12.58 0.87
CA VAL A 323 -12.79 -12.15 0.05
C VAL A 323 -12.64 -10.66 -0.20
N GLY A 324 -12.47 -10.28 -1.47
CA GLY A 324 -12.48 -8.89 -1.92
C GLY A 324 -13.88 -8.50 -2.39
N PHE A 325 -14.27 -7.26 -2.15
CA PHE A 325 -15.54 -6.69 -2.62
C PHE A 325 -15.22 -5.41 -3.38
N SER A 326 -15.62 -5.31 -4.65
CA SER A 326 -15.33 -4.12 -5.44
C SER A 326 -16.45 -3.75 -6.40
N ASN A 327 -16.59 -2.45 -6.63
CA ASN A 327 -17.36 -1.88 -7.73
C ASN A 327 -16.63 -0.62 -8.26
N ALA A 328 -17.31 0.17 -9.10
CA ALA A 328 -16.75 1.39 -9.67
C ALA A 328 -16.50 2.51 -8.63
N ASP A 329 -17.13 2.42 -7.45
CA ASP A 329 -17.12 3.49 -6.45
C ASP A 329 -16.28 3.15 -5.22
N ALA A 330 -16.15 1.89 -4.85
CA ALA A 330 -15.42 1.47 -3.65
C ALA A 330 -14.82 0.05 -3.74
N GLN A 331 -13.81 -0.21 -2.92
CA GLN A 331 -13.23 -1.53 -2.69
C GLN A 331 -13.07 -1.85 -1.20
N TYR A 332 -13.19 -3.12 -0.84
CA TYR A 332 -13.05 -3.64 0.53
C TYR A 332 -12.52 -5.07 0.48
N TRP A 333 -12.07 -5.59 1.62
CA TRP A 333 -11.67 -7.00 1.74
C TRP A 333 -11.77 -7.48 3.17
N VAL A 334 -11.77 -8.81 3.33
CA VAL A 334 -11.67 -9.48 4.63
C VAL A 334 -10.83 -10.74 4.49
N LYS A 335 -9.93 -10.99 5.46
CA LYS A 335 -9.24 -12.27 5.63
C LYS A 335 -10.21 -13.26 6.26
N VAL A 336 -10.30 -14.47 5.73
CA VAL A 336 -11.24 -15.50 6.21
C VAL A 336 -10.51 -16.45 7.14
N ASP A 337 -10.79 -16.35 8.45
CA ASP A 337 -10.17 -17.20 9.47
C ASP A 337 -10.61 -18.67 9.37
N SER A 338 -11.82 -18.92 8.87
CA SER A 338 -12.36 -20.26 8.67
C SER A 338 -13.39 -20.28 7.56
N THR A 339 -13.20 -21.17 6.57
CA THR A 339 -14.15 -21.40 5.48
C THR A 339 -15.40 -22.17 5.92
N THR A 340 -15.42 -22.68 7.16
CA THR A 340 -16.56 -23.42 7.73
C THR A 340 -17.47 -22.55 8.60
N LYS A 341 -17.08 -21.32 8.88
CA LYS A 341 -17.87 -20.35 9.65
C LYS A 341 -18.34 -19.21 8.75
N PRO A 342 -19.45 -18.54 9.08
CA PRO A 342 -19.81 -17.32 8.40
C PRO A 342 -18.71 -16.28 8.54
N LEU A 343 -18.42 -15.58 7.43
CA LEU A 343 -17.58 -14.38 7.42
C LEU A 343 -18.46 -13.14 7.33
N THR A 344 -17.95 -12.02 7.83
CA THR A 344 -18.62 -10.72 7.75
C THR A 344 -17.67 -9.73 7.07
N SER A 345 -18.14 -9.04 6.03
CA SER A 345 -17.39 -7.97 5.39
C SER A 345 -17.16 -6.80 6.35
N PRO A 346 -16.22 -5.89 6.06
CA PRO A 346 -16.23 -4.56 6.66
C PRO A 346 -17.57 -3.85 6.41
N LYS A 347 -17.78 -2.71 7.08
CA LYS A 347 -18.89 -1.81 6.73
C LYS A 347 -18.63 -1.19 5.35
N MET A 348 -19.55 -1.38 4.43
CA MET A 348 -19.42 -0.98 3.03
C MET A 348 -20.48 0.06 2.68
N ILE A 349 -20.11 1.02 1.83
CA ILE A 349 -21.08 1.92 1.19
C ILE A 349 -22.14 1.07 0.46
N ALA A 350 -23.41 1.46 0.57
CA ALA A 350 -24.50 0.77 -0.11
C ALA A 350 -24.25 0.67 -1.62
N GLY A 351 -24.55 -0.47 -2.23
CA GLY A 351 -24.34 -0.69 -3.65
C GLY A 351 -24.22 -2.16 -4.03
N SER A 352 -24.13 -2.42 -5.34
CA SER A 352 -23.81 -3.74 -5.87
C SER A 352 -22.31 -3.88 -6.02
N TYR A 353 -21.75 -5.00 -5.56
CA TYR A 353 -20.33 -5.30 -5.56
C TYR A 353 -20.09 -6.66 -6.21
N ASN A 354 -18.96 -6.80 -6.89
CA ASN A 354 -18.39 -8.11 -7.17
C ASN A 354 -17.63 -8.58 -5.93
N ALA A 355 -18.09 -9.68 -5.33
CA ALA A 355 -17.40 -10.42 -4.29
C ALA A 355 -16.51 -11.48 -4.94
N THR A 356 -15.19 -11.35 -4.79
CA THR A 356 -14.19 -12.26 -5.36
C THR A 356 -13.53 -13.05 -4.23
N ILE A 357 -13.58 -14.38 -4.30
CA ILE A 357 -12.85 -15.25 -3.38
C ILE A 357 -11.44 -15.46 -3.94
N TYR A 358 -10.44 -15.25 -3.11
CA TYR A 358 -9.05 -15.50 -3.44
C TYR A 358 -8.49 -16.65 -2.62
N LYS A 359 -7.85 -17.60 -3.30
CA LYS A 359 -6.96 -18.61 -2.70
C LYS A 359 -5.55 -18.04 -2.77
N ASN A 360 -4.98 -17.65 -1.64
CA ASN A 360 -3.83 -16.75 -1.57
C ASN A 360 -4.10 -15.48 -2.40
N GLN A 361 -3.57 -15.36 -3.62
CA GLN A 361 -3.87 -14.27 -4.56
C GLN A 361 -4.62 -14.72 -5.82
N LEU A 362 -4.89 -16.02 -5.99
CA LEU A 362 -5.61 -16.56 -7.14
C LEU A 362 -7.11 -16.25 -7.04
N PRO A 363 -7.72 -15.51 -7.97
CA PRO A 363 -9.18 -15.36 -8.00
C PRO A 363 -9.83 -16.70 -8.39
N VAL A 364 -10.58 -17.31 -7.47
CA VAL A 364 -11.22 -18.63 -7.66
C VAL A 364 -12.73 -18.57 -7.85
N SER A 365 -13.34 -17.40 -7.63
CA SER A 365 -14.71 -17.08 -8.06
C SER A 365 -14.95 -15.59 -8.00
N SER A 366 -15.98 -15.12 -8.72
CA SER A 366 -16.49 -13.76 -8.58
C SER A 366 -17.99 -13.74 -8.81
N GLU A 367 -18.74 -13.22 -7.85
CA GLU A 367 -20.20 -13.14 -7.91
C GLU A 367 -20.71 -11.77 -7.43
N ALA A 368 -21.86 -11.34 -7.96
CA ALA A 368 -22.46 -10.07 -7.58
C ALA A 368 -23.24 -10.20 -6.27
N ILE A 369 -22.96 -9.33 -5.31
CA ILE A 369 -23.71 -9.15 -4.07
C ILE A 369 -24.27 -7.74 -3.97
N THR A 370 -25.30 -7.55 -3.16
CA THR A 370 -25.86 -6.21 -2.87
C THR A 370 -25.71 -5.91 -1.40
N ILE A 371 -25.14 -4.74 -1.11
CA ILE A 371 -25.07 -4.13 0.22
C ILE A 371 -26.18 -3.09 0.31
N THR A 372 -27.07 -3.26 1.28
CA THR A 372 -28.02 -2.22 1.69
C THR A 372 -27.37 -1.38 2.78
N GLY A 373 -27.44 -0.05 2.67
CA GLY A 373 -26.99 0.84 3.74
C GLY A 373 -27.81 0.66 5.02
N GLY A 374 -27.33 1.23 6.13
CA GLY A 374 -28.11 1.28 7.37
C GLY A 374 -29.45 1.98 7.15
N SER A 375 -30.51 1.48 7.80
CA SER A 375 -31.78 2.21 7.87
C SER A 375 -31.50 3.59 8.44
N ALA A 376 -31.85 4.65 7.72
CA ALA A 376 -31.93 5.98 8.31
C ALA A 376 -32.71 5.88 9.64
N PRO A 377 -32.31 6.58 10.71
CA PRO A 377 -33.14 6.68 11.91
C PRO A 377 -34.55 7.08 11.46
N ALA A 378 -35.56 6.31 11.87
CA ALA A 378 -36.95 6.70 11.64
C ALA A 378 -37.12 8.15 12.15
N PRO A 379 -37.66 9.10 11.36
CA PRO A 379 -37.90 10.43 11.86
C PRO A 379 -38.77 10.30 13.12
N SER A 380 -38.31 10.89 14.22
CA SER A 380 -39.04 10.96 15.48
C SER A 380 -40.47 11.43 15.18
N ALA A 381 -41.43 10.55 15.48
CA ALA A 381 -42.84 10.81 15.23
C ALA A 381 -43.29 12.09 15.93
N SER A 382 -43.89 12.99 15.16
CA SER A 382 -44.85 13.96 15.66
C SER A 382 -46.18 13.68 14.96
N PRO A 383 -47.33 13.67 15.68
CA PRO A 383 -48.53 12.99 15.19
C PRO A 383 -49.37 13.93 14.32
N ALA A 384 -49.72 13.47 13.12
CA ALA A 384 -50.90 13.97 12.43
C ALA A 384 -51.49 12.86 11.55
N ALA A 385 -52.76 12.58 11.80
CA ALA A 385 -53.51 11.48 11.23
C ALA A 385 -53.97 11.75 9.79
N ALA A 386 -53.86 10.75 8.91
CA ALA A 386 -54.86 10.46 7.88
C ALA A 386 -54.64 9.06 7.26
N THR A 387 -55.58 8.16 7.56
CA THR A 387 -56.15 7.04 6.81
C THR A 387 -55.26 6.05 6.00
N PRO A 388 -55.34 4.73 6.28
CA PRO A 388 -54.49 3.70 5.66
C PRO A 388 -55.01 3.22 4.28
N ALA A 389 -54.09 3.10 3.31
CA ALA A 389 -54.23 2.21 2.16
C ALA A 389 -53.61 0.84 2.51
N PRO A 390 -54.12 -0.29 1.98
CA PRO A 390 -53.77 -1.62 2.50
C PRO A 390 -52.29 -1.95 2.32
N ALA A 391 -51.65 -2.26 3.44
CA ALA A 391 -50.29 -2.74 3.51
C ALA A 391 -50.14 -4.06 2.74
N GLN A 392 -49.43 -4.04 1.62
CA GLN A 392 -48.67 -5.22 1.22
C GLN A 392 -47.53 -5.36 2.22
N ARG A 393 -47.72 -6.24 3.21
CA ARG A 393 -46.61 -6.85 3.93
C ARG A 393 -45.70 -7.49 2.88
N ARG A 394 -44.60 -6.83 2.52
CA ARG A 394 -43.39 -7.58 2.19
C ARG A 394 -42.97 -8.26 3.48
N THR A 395 -43.49 -9.46 3.66
CA THR A 395 -42.85 -10.49 4.47
C THR A 395 -41.38 -10.49 4.06
N GLN A 396 -40.50 -10.02 4.95
CA GLN A 396 -39.11 -10.44 4.95
C GLN A 396 -39.15 -11.96 5.09
N SER A 397 -39.08 -12.63 3.94
CA SER A 397 -38.69 -14.02 3.89
C SER A 397 -37.37 -14.13 4.65
N VAL A 398 -37.35 -15.01 5.65
CA VAL A 398 -36.12 -15.47 6.29
C VAL A 398 -35.23 -15.99 5.15
N GLU A 399 -34.29 -15.15 4.73
CA GLU A 399 -33.38 -15.42 3.63
C GLU A 399 -32.53 -16.61 4.06
N GLY A 400 -32.47 -17.67 3.23
CA GLY A 400 -31.51 -18.75 3.44
C GLY A 400 -30.10 -18.19 3.62
N ALA A 401 -29.21 -18.95 4.27
CA ALA A 401 -27.84 -18.50 4.48
C ALA A 401 -27.22 -18.03 3.15
N LYS A 402 -26.81 -16.75 3.08
CA LYS A 402 -26.09 -16.20 1.95
C LYS A 402 -24.78 -16.96 1.78
N THR A 403 -24.47 -17.41 0.57
CA THR A 403 -23.25 -18.19 0.31
C THR A 403 -22.57 -17.65 -0.92
N LEU A 404 -21.25 -17.47 -0.84
CA LEU A 404 -20.39 -17.37 -2.01
C LEU A 404 -19.99 -18.78 -2.44
N THR A 405 -19.86 -19.03 -3.74
CA THR A 405 -19.44 -20.35 -4.25
C THR A 405 -18.09 -20.27 -4.91
N VAL A 406 -17.18 -21.19 -4.58
CA VAL A 406 -15.95 -21.38 -5.34
C VAL A 406 -16.29 -22.05 -6.68
N THR A 407 -15.91 -21.42 -7.78
CA THR A 407 -16.21 -21.87 -9.15
C THR A 407 -14.99 -22.37 -9.90
N TYR A 408 -13.79 -22.10 -9.39
CA TYR A 408 -12.55 -22.64 -9.94
C TYR A 408 -12.53 -24.16 -9.76
N GLU A 409 -12.25 -24.87 -10.86
CA GLU A 409 -12.15 -26.32 -10.87
C GLU A 409 -10.68 -26.70 -11.09
N PRO A 410 -9.95 -27.10 -10.01
CA PRO A 410 -8.58 -27.54 -10.17
C PRO A 410 -8.55 -28.85 -10.96
N VAL A 411 -7.57 -28.99 -11.85
CA VAL A 411 -7.32 -30.27 -12.48
C VAL A 411 -6.62 -31.18 -11.48
N ALA A 412 -7.31 -32.27 -11.10
CA ALA A 412 -6.83 -33.21 -10.09
C ALA A 412 -5.57 -33.95 -10.55
N GLU A 413 -5.57 -34.43 -11.80
CA GLU A 413 -4.51 -35.26 -12.37
C GLU A 413 -4.04 -34.68 -13.72
N PRO A 414 -3.31 -33.54 -13.72
CA PRO A 414 -2.67 -33.05 -14.92
C PRO A 414 -1.57 -34.04 -15.35
N LEU A 415 -1.23 -34.08 -16.65
CA LEU A 415 -0.07 -34.85 -17.11
C LEU A 415 1.22 -34.37 -16.42
N TRP A 416 1.30 -33.07 -16.20
CA TRP A 416 2.31 -32.43 -15.37
C TRP A 416 1.86 -31.01 -15.01
N ARG A 417 2.46 -30.48 -13.93
CA ARG A 417 2.29 -29.10 -13.48
C ARG A 417 3.66 -28.56 -13.04
N ILE A 418 3.90 -27.28 -13.33
CA ILE A 418 5.02 -26.49 -12.81
C ILE A 418 4.40 -25.33 -12.02
N GLY A 419 4.82 -25.16 -10.77
CA GLY A 419 4.27 -24.18 -9.84
C GLY A 419 2.98 -24.64 -9.17
N ALA A 420 2.38 -23.72 -8.40
CA ALA A 420 1.14 -23.94 -7.70
C ALA A 420 0.12 -22.88 -8.11
N TRP A 421 -1.15 -23.29 -8.32
CA TRP A 421 -2.23 -22.34 -8.59
C TRP A 421 -2.57 -21.57 -7.31
N ASP A 422 -1.90 -20.45 -7.06
CA ASP A 422 -2.07 -19.60 -5.89
C ASP A 422 -2.02 -18.09 -6.16
N GLY A 423 -1.88 -17.71 -7.43
CA GLY A 423 -1.91 -16.35 -7.91
C GLY A 423 -0.58 -15.63 -7.82
N THR A 424 0.50 -16.33 -7.47
CA THR A 424 1.81 -15.74 -7.19
C THR A 424 2.93 -16.53 -7.87
N PRO A 425 4.09 -15.91 -8.14
CA PRO A 425 5.26 -16.64 -8.62
C PRO A 425 6.00 -17.43 -7.52
N ASP A 426 5.43 -17.57 -6.32
CA ASP A 426 6.15 -18.10 -5.17
C ASP A 426 6.68 -19.51 -5.45
N GLY A 427 7.93 -19.75 -5.02
CA GLY A 427 8.64 -20.99 -5.28
C GLY A 427 9.41 -21.04 -6.61
N PHE A 428 9.17 -20.11 -7.55
CA PHE A 428 9.99 -19.95 -8.75
C PHE A 428 11.31 -19.21 -8.49
N LEU A 429 12.27 -19.37 -9.41
CA LEU A 429 13.56 -18.69 -9.38
C LEU A 429 13.36 -17.17 -9.29
N ASN A 430 14.03 -16.54 -8.32
CA ASN A 430 14.05 -15.11 -8.01
C ASN A 430 12.74 -14.51 -7.48
N ALA A 431 11.67 -15.30 -7.28
CA ALA A 431 10.42 -14.80 -6.71
C ALA A 431 10.61 -14.23 -5.29
N ASP A 432 11.48 -14.84 -4.50
CA ASP A 432 11.83 -14.44 -3.13
C ASP A 432 12.50 -13.05 -3.04
N LYS A 433 13.10 -12.59 -4.13
CA LYS A 433 13.91 -11.35 -4.16
C LYS A 433 13.19 -10.20 -4.86
N ILE A 434 12.30 -10.49 -5.81
CA ILE A 434 11.79 -9.48 -6.76
C ILE A 434 11.12 -8.30 -6.06
N HIS A 435 10.42 -8.55 -4.95
CA HIS A 435 9.74 -7.50 -4.18
C HIS A 435 10.65 -6.44 -3.56
N THR A 436 11.97 -6.69 -3.52
CA THR A 436 12.95 -5.78 -2.90
C THR A 436 14.20 -5.54 -3.75
N ALA A 437 14.20 -5.98 -5.02
CA ALA A 437 15.35 -5.87 -5.90
C ALA A 437 14.93 -5.86 -7.38
N HIS A 438 15.71 -5.16 -8.20
CA HIS A 438 15.56 -5.15 -9.65
C HIS A 438 15.95 -6.53 -10.23
N PRO A 439 15.37 -6.99 -11.35
CA PRO A 439 15.82 -8.21 -12.04
C PRO A 439 17.32 -8.25 -12.37
N SER A 440 17.95 -7.09 -12.58
CA SER A 440 19.40 -7.00 -12.84
C SER A 440 20.27 -6.93 -11.58
N ASP A 441 19.68 -7.04 -10.39
CA ASP A 441 20.42 -6.96 -9.12
C ASP A 441 21.44 -8.10 -9.04
N SER A 442 22.66 -7.78 -8.59
CA SER A 442 23.77 -8.72 -8.45
C SER A 442 23.48 -9.93 -7.55
N ARG A 443 22.44 -9.86 -6.71
CA ARG A 443 21.98 -10.95 -5.82
C ARG A 443 20.95 -11.87 -6.47
N MET A 444 20.43 -11.52 -7.65
CA MET A 444 19.54 -12.39 -8.42
C MET A 444 20.32 -13.57 -8.99
N GLU A 445 19.70 -14.74 -8.99
CA GLU A 445 20.21 -15.83 -9.80
C GLU A 445 20.08 -15.48 -11.30
N PRO A 446 21.01 -15.92 -12.15
CA PRO A 446 21.01 -15.50 -13.56
C PRO A 446 19.73 -15.86 -14.31
N TRP A 447 19.09 -14.86 -14.90
CA TRP A 447 17.99 -15.06 -15.85
C TRP A 447 18.55 -15.56 -17.18
N LYS A 448 18.18 -16.78 -17.58
CA LYS A 448 18.66 -17.40 -18.80
C LYS A 448 17.54 -18.17 -19.50
N PRO A 449 17.58 -18.30 -20.84
CA PRO A 449 16.79 -19.30 -21.53
C PRO A 449 16.96 -20.66 -20.85
N LEU A 450 15.85 -21.36 -20.63
CA LEU A 450 15.80 -22.56 -19.80
C LEU A 450 15.35 -23.77 -20.64
N ASN A 451 16.03 -24.90 -20.48
CA ASN A 451 15.52 -26.21 -20.88
C ASN A 451 15.07 -26.93 -19.60
N PHE A 452 13.77 -26.92 -19.33
CA PHE A 452 13.16 -27.54 -18.16
C PHE A 452 12.66 -28.95 -18.51
N THR A 453 13.00 -29.94 -17.72
CA THR A 453 12.62 -31.35 -17.94
C THR A 453 11.65 -31.79 -16.85
N ILE A 454 10.41 -32.06 -17.26
CA ILE A 454 9.36 -32.56 -16.37
C ILE A 454 9.81 -33.86 -15.69
N GLY A 455 9.57 -33.95 -14.37
CA GLY A 455 9.95 -35.11 -13.56
C GLY A 455 11.42 -35.14 -13.13
N THR A 456 12.25 -34.19 -13.58
CA THR A 456 13.66 -34.07 -13.18
C THR A 456 13.95 -32.73 -12.53
N ASP A 457 13.61 -31.64 -13.22
CA ASP A 457 13.88 -30.29 -12.74
C ASP A 457 12.85 -29.85 -11.69
N LYS A 458 13.32 -29.08 -10.70
CA LYS A 458 12.48 -28.54 -9.63
C LYS A 458 11.89 -27.20 -10.07
N ASP A 459 10.66 -26.91 -9.65
CA ASP A 459 10.00 -25.62 -9.93
C ASP A 459 10.87 -24.41 -9.56
N SER A 460 11.71 -24.52 -8.54
CA SER A 460 12.65 -23.46 -8.11
C SER A 460 13.71 -23.07 -9.13
N VAL A 461 13.90 -23.84 -10.21
CA VAL A 461 14.77 -23.44 -11.34
C VAL A 461 13.98 -22.78 -12.48
N PHE A 462 12.65 -22.89 -12.48
CA PHE A 462 11.80 -22.21 -13.45
C PHE A 462 11.75 -20.71 -13.11
N PRO A 463 11.97 -19.78 -14.07
CA PRO A 463 12.00 -18.36 -13.78
C PRO A 463 10.62 -17.82 -13.46
N MET A 464 10.50 -17.00 -12.41
CA MET A 464 9.24 -16.35 -12.06
C MET A 464 8.67 -15.48 -13.19
N ALA A 465 9.54 -14.94 -14.07
CA ALA A 465 9.19 -14.11 -15.21
C ALA A 465 9.99 -14.49 -16.45
N MET A 466 9.37 -14.31 -17.62
CA MET A 466 10.05 -14.40 -18.91
C MET A 466 10.00 -13.05 -19.62
N PHE A 467 11.19 -12.51 -19.93
CA PHE A 467 11.41 -11.28 -20.67
C PHE A 467 11.91 -11.62 -22.08
N ARG A 468 11.27 -11.04 -23.09
CA ARG A 468 11.56 -11.31 -24.51
C ARG A 468 13.02 -11.09 -24.89
N ALA A 469 13.68 -10.12 -24.25
CA ALA A 469 15.06 -9.75 -24.56
C ALA A 469 16.12 -10.39 -23.62
N VAL A 470 15.72 -11.22 -22.64
CA VAL A 470 16.65 -11.75 -21.63
C VAL A 470 16.68 -13.27 -21.62
N ASN A 471 15.55 -13.92 -21.33
CA ASN A 471 15.47 -15.36 -21.06
C ASN A 471 14.44 -16.08 -21.92
N ASP A 472 14.04 -15.47 -23.03
CA ASP A 472 13.22 -16.07 -24.07
C ASP A 472 14.12 -16.86 -25.07
N PRO A 473 13.78 -18.11 -25.46
CA PRO A 473 12.61 -18.89 -25.03
C PRO A 473 12.86 -19.78 -23.81
N ILE A 474 11.76 -20.26 -23.22
CA ILE A 474 11.76 -21.39 -22.28
C ILE A 474 11.28 -22.64 -23.03
N THR A 475 12.05 -23.72 -22.94
CA THR A 475 11.73 -25.03 -23.51
C THR A 475 11.38 -26.00 -22.38
N ILE A 476 10.22 -26.65 -22.47
CA ILE A 476 9.74 -27.68 -21.55
C ILE A 476 9.78 -29.02 -22.28
N ASN A 477 10.58 -29.96 -21.77
CA ASN A 477 10.70 -31.32 -22.27
C ASN A 477 9.90 -32.25 -21.37
N PHE A 478 9.11 -33.13 -21.97
CA PHE A 478 8.26 -34.08 -21.23
C PHE A 478 8.07 -35.35 -22.06
N GLU A 479 7.86 -36.47 -21.36
CA GLU A 479 7.55 -37.73 -22.02
C GLU A 479 6.07 -38.04 -21.93
N LEU A 480 5.52 -38.66 -22.98
CA LEU A 480 4.16 -39.17 -22.99
C LEU A 480 4.14 -40.67 -23.29
N THR A 481 3.32 -41.41 -22.54
CA THR A 481 3.02 -42.81 -22.85
C THR A 481 2.10 -42.92 -24.06
N LYS A 482 2.01 -44.12 -24.62
CA LYS A 482 1.10 -44.43 -25.73
C LYS A 482 -0.37 -44.08 -25.43
N GLU A 483 -0.80 -44.29 -24.19
CA GLU A 483 -2.17 -44.01 -23.73
C GLU A 483 -2.41 -42.49 -23.62
N GLN A 484 -1.36 -41.71 -23.37
CA GLN A 484 -1.44 -40.26 -23.25
C GLN A 484 -1.52 -39.56 -24.62
N VAL A 485 -1.02 -40.18 -25.70
CA VAL A 485 -0.89 -39.56 -27.05
C VAL A 485 -2.11 -39.73 -27.97
N GLY A 486 -3.27 -40.14 -27.43
CA GLY A 486 -4.50 -40.36 -28.21
C GLY A 486 -5.55 -39.24 -28.14
N LYS A 487 -5.32 -38.19 -27.34
CA LYS A 487 -6.34 -37.19 -26.97
C LYS A 487 -5.83 -35.78 -27.22
N ASP A 488 -6.74 -34.89 -27.60
CA ASP A 488 -6.47 -33.46 -27.58
C ASP A 488 -6.19 -33.03 -26.14
N ARG A 489 -5.26 -32.09 -25.98
CA ARG A 489 -4.79 -31.60 -24.69
C ARG A 489 -4.99 -30.10 -24.59
N THR A 490 -4.99 -29.60 -23.36
CA THR A 490 -4.96 -28.16 -23.09
C THR A 490 -3.74 -27.85 -22.24
N LEU A 491 -2.92 -26.91 -22.69
CA LEU A 491 -1.94 -26.27 -21.82
C LEU A 491 -2.61 -25.07 -21.16
N LYS A 492 -2.61 -25.03 -19.82
CA LYS A 492 -3.17 -23.94 -19.02
C LYS A 492 -2.02 -23.13 -18.43
N LEU A 493 -2.09 -21.80 -18.55
CA LEU A 493 -1.11 -20.85 -18.00
C LEU A 493 -1.82 -19.82 -17.11
N GLY A 494 -1.31 -19.65 -15.89
CA GLY A 494 -1.64 -18.57 -14.98
C GLY A 494 -0.65 -17.43 -15.09
N ILE A 495 -1.14 -16.23 -15.41
CA ILE A 495 -0.31 -15.03 -15.60
C ILE A 495 -0.82 -13.91 -14.66
N PRO A 496 -0.19 -13.72 -13.49
CA PRO A 496 -0.53 -12.63 -12.58
C PRO A 496 -0.31 -11.24 -13.16
N LEU A 497 0.74 -11.09 -13.97
CA LEU A 497 1.16 -9.82 -14.54
C LEU A 497 1.76 -10.02 -15.93
N ALA A 498 1.39 -9.13 -16.84
CA ALA A 498 2.08 -8.95 -18.10
C ALA A 498 2.37 -7.45 -18.32
N GLN A 499 3.46 -7.13 -19.01
CA GLN A 499 3.84 -5.74 -19.32
C GLN A 499 4.28 -5.59 -20.76
N ASN A 500 4.26 -4.34 -21.25
CA ASN A 500 4.65 -3.97 -22.62
C ASN A 500 3.98 -4.86 -23.69
N ASN A 501 2.68 -5.12 -23.51
CA ASN A 501 1.84 -5.94 -24.39
C ASN A 501 2.33 -7.41 -24.55
N GLY A 502 3.13 -7.91 -23.60
CA GLY A 502 3.64 -9.29 -23.59
C GLY A 502 2.55 -10.34 -23.35
N ARG A 503 2.72 -11.48 -24.01
CA ARG A 503 1.95 -12.72 -23.80
C ARG A 503 2.74 -13.90 -24.36
N CYS A 504 2.47 -15.10 -23.89
CA CYS A 504 3.14 -16.29 -24.38
C CYS A 504 2.59 -16.72 -25.76
N SER A 505 3.49 -17.02 -26.69
CA SER A 505 3.23 -17.95 -27.79
C SER A 505 3.69 -19.35 -27.39
N VAL A 506 2.99 -20.37 -27.89
CA VAL A 506 3.23 -21.78 -27.55
C VAL A 506 3.42 -22.58 -28.83
N THR A 507 4.53 -23.30 -28.91
CA THR A 507 4.78 -24.32 -29.94
C THR A 507 4.98 -25.67 -29.27
N VAL A 508 4.27 -26.70 -29.73
CA VAL A 508 4.43 -28.08 -29.27
C VAL A 508 4.87 -28.93 -30.44
N ASN A 509 6.07 -29.49 -30.36
CA ASN A 509 6.74 -30.20 -31.45
C ASN A 509 6.75 -29.36 -32.74
N LYS A 510 5.88 -29.68 -33.72
CA LYS A 510 5.74 -28.94 -34.99
C LYS A 510 4.48 -28.06 -35.05
N PHE A 511 3.61 -28.13 -34.05
CA PHE A 511 2.36 -27.39 -33.97
C PHE A 511 2.56 -26.05 -33.26
N SER A 512 1.98 -24.97 -33.78
CA SER A 512 1.94 -23.68 -33.11
C SER A 512 0.51 -23.35 -32.70
N ALA A 513 0.29 -23.10 -31.41
CA ALA A 513 -1.01 -22.74 -30.88
C ALA A 513 -1.38 -21.30 -31.25
N LYS A 514 -2.69 -21.01 -31.25
CA LYS A 514 -3.18 -19.64 -31.42
C LYS A 514 -2.71 -18.78 -30.25
N THR A 515 -2.10 -17.63 -30.56
CA THR A 515 -1.68 -16.64 -29.55
C THR A 515 -2.91 -15.95 -28.95
N PRO A 516 -3.00 -15.83 -27.61
CA PRO A 516 -4.10 -15.11 -26.97
C PRO A 516 -3.95 -13.58 -27.07
N MET A 517 -5.02 -12.87 -26.69
CA MET A 517 -4.95 -11.43 -26.51
C MET A 517 -4.15 -11.08 -25.25
N SER A 518 -3.41 -9.99 -25.32
CA SER A 518 -2.69 -9.43 -24.17
C SER A 518 -3.66 -8.80 -23.17
N ALA A 519 -3.34 -8.95 -21.89
CA ALA A 519 -3.96 -8.22 -20.79
C ALA A 519 -2.93 -7.39 -20.01
N ALA A 520 -1.82 -7.02 -20.67
CA ALA A 520 -0.73 -6.31 -20.02
C ALA A 520 -1.16 -4.97 -19.42
N VAL A 521 -0.63 -4.67 -18.24
CA VAL A 521 -0.75 -3.34 -17.64
C VAL A 521 0.00 -2.30 -18.49
N LYS A 522 -0.38 -1.03 -18.34
CA LYS A 522 0.20 0.07 -19.14
C LYS A 522 1.57 0.55 -18.63
N THR A 523 1.94 0.21 -17.40
CA THR A 523 3.17 0.70 -16.75
C THR A 523 4.05 -0.47 -16.30
N ARG A 524 5.30 -0.18 -15.93
CA ARG A 524 6.30 -1.19 -15.49
C ARG A 524 5.82 -1.96 -14.26
N GLY A 525 6.10 -3.24 -14.13
CA GLY A 525 5.76 -4.01 -12.93
C GLY A 525 6.97 -4.69 -12.32
N VAL A 526 7.49 -5.69 -13.03
CA VAL A 526 8.52 -6.60 -12.51
C VAL A 526 9.79 -5.86 -12.07
N THR A 527 10.23 -4.85 -12.82
CA THR A 527 11.42 -4.03 -12.48
C THR A 527 11.23 -3.16 -11.23
N ARG A 528 9.98 -2.97 -10.81
CA ARG A 528 9.56 -2.19 -9.64
C ARG A 528 9.08 -3.09 -8.49
N GLY A 529 9.44 -4.38 -8.51
CA GLY A 529 9.10 -5.33 -7.46
C GLY A 529 7.62 -5.66 -7.34
N VAL A 530 6.87 -5.48 -8.43
CA VAL A 530 5.46 -5.82 -8.52
C VAL A 530 5.27 -7.04 -9.41
N THR A 531 4.52 -8.01 -8.91
CA THR A 531 4.14 -9.26 -9.61
C THR A 531 2.64 -9.33 -9.87
N LEU A 532 1.86 -8.40 -9.32
CA LEU A 532 0.41 -8.30 -9.49
C LEU A 532 0.04 -7.39 -10.67
N GLY A 533 -0.90 -7.85 -11.48
CA GLY A 533 -1.57 -7.08 -12.52
C GLY A 533 -2.97 -7.64 -12.77
N LYS A 534 -3.43 -7.54 -14.02
CA LYS A 534 -4.65 -8.24 -14.43
C LYS A 534 -4.36 -9.73 -14.58
N TYR A 535 -4.76 -10.51 -13.58
CA TYR A 535 -4.61 -11.96 -13.60
C TYR A 535 -5.33 -12.57 -14.82
N MET A 536 -4.62 -13.39 -15.60
CA MET A 536 -5.18 -14.09 -16.75
C MET A 536 -4.95 -15.60 -16.66
N PHE A 537 -6.02 -16.36 -16.96
CA PHE A 537 -5.93 -17.76 -17.33
C PHE A 537 -5.89 -17.87 -18.86
N TYR A 538 -4.86 -18.51 -19.38
CA TYR A 538 -4.75 -18.80 -20.81
C TYR A 538 -4.79 -20.30 -21.06
N ASP A 539 -5.75 -20.73 -21.88
CA ASP A 539 -5.88 -22.10 -22.34
C ASP A 539 -5.41 -22.21 -23.80
N TYR A 540 -4.41 -23.05 -24.06
CA TYR A 540 -3.91 -23.36 -25.38
C TYR A 540 -4.35 -24.77 -25.77
N ALA A 541 -5.28 -24.85 -26.73
CA ALA A 541 -5.70 -26.12 -27.30
C ALA A 541 -4.58 -26.73 -28.15
N ILE A 542 -4.21 -27.97 -27.85
CA ILE A 542 -3.16 -28.75 -28.51
C ILE A 542 -3.81 -29.99 -29.10
N PRO A 543 -3.88 -30.13 -30.44
CA PRO A 543 -4.47 -31.32 -31.04
C PRO A 543 -3.60 -32.54 -30.77
N LYS A 544 -4.20 -33.72 -30.65
CA LYS A 544 -3.47 -34.98 -30.46
C LYS A 544 -2.39 -35.22 -31.51
N THR A 545 -2.58 -34.72 -32.73
CA THR A 545 -1.62 -34.84 -33.84
C THR A 545 -0.34 -34.03 -33.62
N ALA A 546 -0.33 -33.11 -32.66
CA ALA A 546 0.86 -32.38 -32.23
C ALA A 546 1.74 -33.20 -31.27
N LEU A 547 1.24 -34.28 -30.68
CA LEU A 547 1.89 -35.06 -29.64
C LEU A 547 2.38 -36.41 -30.18
N VAL A 548 3.47 -36.91 -29.62
CA VAL A 548 4.07 -38.20 -29.99
C VAL A 548 4.36 -39.04 -28.76
N GLU A 549 4.41 -40.36 -28.90
CA GLU A 549 4.85 -41.25 -27.83
C GLU A 549 6.34 -41.01 -27.54
N GLY A 550 6.72 -41.03 -26.26
CA GLY A 550 8.07 -40.68 -25.81
C GLY A 550 8.26 -39.16 -25.72
N ALA A 551 9.43 -38.69 -26.17
CA ALA A 551 9.86 -37.31 -25.96
C ALA A 551 9.04 -36.28 -26.77
N ASN A 552 8.49 -35.31 -26.05
CA ASN A 552 7.80 -34.14 -26.57
C ASN A 552 8.50 -32.86 -26.12
N LYS A 553 8.39 -31.82 -26.93
CA LYS A 553 8.95 -30.51 -26.65
C LYS A 553 7.90 -29.42 -26.78
N LEU A 554 7.76 -28.61 -25.73
CA LEU A 554 6.95 -27.41 -25.72
C LEU A 554 7.87 -26.19 -25.59
N VAL A 555 7.70 -25.20 -26.44
CA VAL A 555 8.47 -23.94 -26.40
C VAL A 555 7.51 -22.80 -26.06
N LEU A 556 7.81 -22.11 -24.96
CA LEU A 556 7.20 -20.84 -24.59
C LEU A 556 8.12 -19.72 -25.07
N SER A 557 7.54 -18.74 -25.75
CA SER A 557 8.23 -17.52 -26.18
C SER A 557 7.32 -16.31 -25.98
N ILE A 558 7.88 -15.12 -25.81
CA ILE A 558 7.11 -13.88 -25.66
C ILE A 558 6.86 -13.27 -27.03
N VAL A 559 5.59 -12.98 -27.29
CA VAL A 559 5.18 -12.13 -28.41
C VAL A 559 4.60 -10.83 -27.89
N SER A 560 4.93 -9.73 -28.57
CA SER A 560 4.38 -8.41 -28.31
C SER A 560 4.23 -7.63 -29.61
N GLY A 561 3.18 -6.79 -29.68
CA GLY A 561 3.02 -5.83 -30.77
C GLY A 561 3.94 -4.61 -30.61
N ASN A 562 4.52 -4.42 -29.42
CA ASN A 562 5.44 -3.34 -29.12
C ASN A 562 6.88 -3.76 -29.41
N LYS A 563 7.76 -2.79 -29.66
CA LYS A 563 9.21 -3.00 -29.81
C LYS A 563 9.93 -2.83 -28.46
N ASP A 564 11.01 -3.57 -28.25
CA ASP A 564 11.80 -3.51 -27.00
C ASP A 564 12.91 -2.44 -27.06
N THR A 565 12.51 -1.20 -27.30
CA THR A 565 13.47 -0.09 -27.50
C THR A 565 14.02 0.50 -26.20
N LEU A 566 13.43 0.15 -25.05
CA LEU A 566 13.74 0.75 -23.75
C LEU A 566 14.75 -0.05 -22.91
N GLY A 567 15.28 -1.15 -23.44
CA GLY A 567 16.22 -2.03 -22.74
C GLY A 567 15.65 -3.41 -22.44
N GLU A 568 16.52 -4.34 -22.04
CA GLU A 568 16.17 -5.77 -21.92
C GLU A 568 15.14 -6.05 -20.83
N TRP A 569 15.25 -5.38 -19.68
CA TRP A 569 14.33 -5.52 -18.53
C TRP A 569 12.98 -4.81 -18.74
N LEU A 570 12.92 -3.92 -19.73
CA LEU A 570 11.70 -3.25 -20.19
C LEU A 570 11.12 -3.87 -21.45
N SER A 571 11.68 -4.99 -21.90
CA SER A 571 11.08 -5.78 -22.96
C SER A 571 9.72 -6.34 -22.54
N ALA A 572 8.93 -6.74 -23.53
CA ALA A 572 7.71 -7.49 -23.28
C ALA A 572 7.98 -8.67 -22.34
N SER A 573 7.18 -8.80 -21.29
CA SER A 573 7.35 -9.87 -20.32
C SER A 573 6.06 -10.28 -19.65
N VAL A 574 6.10 -11.47 -19.06
CA VAL A 574 5.04 -12.03 -18.22
C VAL A 574 5.63 -12.57 -16.92
N VAL A 575 4.84 -12.54 -15.86
CA VAL A 575 5.05 -13.28 -14.61
C VAL A 575 4.21 -14.55 -14.66
N PHE A 576 4.72 -15.66 -14.15
CA PHE A 576 4.00 -16.92 -14.05
C PHE A 576 3.45 -17.14 -12.64
N ASP A 577 2.25 -17.73 -12.57
CA ASP A 577 1.70 -18.36 -11.36
C ASP A 577 1.96 -19.87 -11.42
N ALA A 578 1.27 -20.53 -12.34
CA ALA A 578 1.45 -21.94 -12.62
C ALA A 578 1.19 -22.24 -14.09
N LEU A 579 1.64 -23.42 -14.52
CA LEU A 579 1.32 -23.96 -15.82
C LEU A 579 1.23 -25.49 -15.81
N GLU A 580 0.26 -26.03 -16.55
CA GLU A 580 -0.03 -27.46 -16.55
C GLU A 580 -0.56 -27.93 -17.91
N LEU A 581 -0.30 -29.19 -18.24
CA LEU A 581 -0.84 -29.85 -19.42
C LEU A 581 -1.87 -30.89 -19.00
N VAL A 582 -3.07 -30.83 -19.58
CA VAL A 582 -4.24 -31.64 -19.18
C VAL A 582 -4.86 -32.37 -20.35
#